data_AF-A0A822EU34-F1
#
_entry.id   AF-A0A822EU34-F1
#
_cell.length_a   1.000
_cell.length_b   1.000
_cell.length_c   1.000
_cell.angle_alpha   90.00
_cell.angle_beta   90.00
_cell.angle_gamma   90.00
#
_symmetry.space_group_name_H-M   'P 1'
#
loop_
_entity.id
_entity.type
_entity.pdbx_description
1 polymer ?
#
loop_
_entity_poly.entity_id
_entity_poly.type
_entity_poly.pdbx_seq_one_letter_code
_entity_poly.pdbx_strand_id
1 'polypeptide(L)'
;MAETTTTNTLVVPVTAVKTPIVRFDVDQQCPIQYVTVYNDRAEVTRILRHHFDVEGTYDLVLGGFSTFVDEKSFRVSGGTGKACTILEVSYQIRHEDVAPSSYWTAL
;
A
#
# COMPACT_ATOMS: atom_id res chain seq x y z
N MET A 1 2.20 12.97 -62.42
CA MET A 1 2.52 11.92 -61.43
C MET A 1 2.61 12.63 -60.09
N ALA A 2 1.72 12.36 -59.15
CA ALA A 2 1.71 13.00 -57.83
C ALA A 2 1.58 11.92 -56.76
N GLU A 3 2.57 11.87 -55.87
CA GLU A 3 2.77 10.83 -54.85
C GLU A 3 1.83 11.06 -53.66
N THR A 4 1.16 9.99 -53.23
CA THR A 4 0.32 9.98 -52.03
C THR A 4 1.18 9.53 -50.86
N THR A 5 1.50 10.43 -49.93
CA THR A 5 2.19 10.09 -48.67
C THR A 5 1.15 9.72 -47.63
N THR A 6 1.04 8.42 -47.34
CA THR A 6 0.19 7.87 -46.27
C THR A 6 1.00 7.82 -44.97
N THR A 7 0.72 8.73 -44.04
CA THR A 7 1.27 8.70 -42.68
C THR A 7 0.51 7.65 -41.86
N ASN A 8 1.13 6.50 -41.63
CA ASN A 8 0.64 5.48 -40.70
C ASN A 8 0.92 5.91 -39.27
N THR A 9 -0.09 6.44 -38.58
CA THR A 9 -0.06 6.61 -37.12
C THR A 9 -0.30 5.26 -36.46
N LEU A 10 0.77 4.62 -35.99
CA LEU A 10 0.67 3.44 -35.14
C LEU A 10 0.18 3.85 -33.75
N VAL A 11 -1.10 3.63 -33.48
CA VAL A 11 -1.67 3.70 -32.13
C VAL A 11 -1.21 2.45 -31.38
N VAL A 12 -0.20 2.59 -30.53
CA VAL A 12 0.24 1.51 -29.64
C VAL A 12 -0.82 1.33 -28.55
N PRO A 13 -1.40 0.13 -28.38
CA PRO A 13 -2.33 -0.12 -27.29
C PRO A 13 -1.57 -0.05 -25.96
N VAL A 14 -1.96 0.91 -25.10
CA VAL A 14 -1.49 1.02 -23.71
C VAL A 14 -1.98 -0.22 -22.98
N THR A 15 -1.13 -1.25 -22.93
CA THR A 15 -1.41 -2.46 -22.16
C THR A 15 -1.32 -2.06 -20.69
N ALA A 16 -2.43 -2.11 -19.97
CA ALA A 16 -2.50 -1.73 -18.57
C ALA A 16 -1.54 -2.62 -17.76
N VAL A 17 -0.36 -2.09 -17.42
CA VAL A 17 0.62 -2.76 -16.58
C VAL A 17 0.03 -2.81 -15.17
N LYS A 18 -0.26 -4.01 -14.67
CA LYS A 18 -0.72 -4.21 -13.30
C LYS A 18 0.42 -3.87 -12.34
N THR A 19 0.25 -2.84 -11.52
CA THR A 19 1.22 -2.45 -10.49
C THR A 19 1.43 -3.61 -9.50
N PRO A 20 2.68 -4.02 -9.22
CA PRO A 20 2.95 -5.04 -8.21
C PRO A 20 2.52 -4.56 -6.82
N ILE A 21 1.93 -5.46 -6.03
CA ILE A 21 1.44 -5.17 -4.68
C ILE A 21 2.31 -5.88 -3.64
N VAL A 22 2.82 -5.13 -2.67
CA VAL A 22 3.53 -5.65 -1.49
C VAL A 22 2.65 -5.43 -0.26
N ARG A 23 2.43 -6.48 0.54
CA ARG A 23 1.54 -6.45 1.70
C ARG A 23 2.33 -6.62 2.99
N PHE A 24 2.03 -5.78 3.98
CA PHE A 24 2.59 -5.88 5.32
C PHE A 24 1.48 -6.00 6.35
N ASP A 25 1.60 -6.99 7.21
CA ASP A 25 0.88 -7.02 8.48
C ASP A 25 1.70 -6.22 9.49
N VAL A 26 1.12 -5.12 10.00
CA VAL A 26 1.88 -4.22 10.85
C VAL A 26 2.30 -4.84 12.17
N ASP A 27 1.52 -5.78 12.72
CA ASP A 27 1.83 -6.39 14.00
C ASP A 27 2.95 -7.43 13.90
N GLN A 28 3.15 -8.01 12.72
CA GLN A 28 4.19 -9.00 12.48
C GLN A 28 5.46 -8.40 11.88
N GLN A 29 5.32 -7.43 10.97
CA GLN A 29 6.41 -7.00 10.09
C GLN A 29 6.90 -5.59 10.36
N CYS A 30 6.13 -4.78 11.09
CA CYS A 30 6.44 -3.37 11.36
C CYS A 30 6.43 -3.11 12.88
N PRO A 31 7.42 -3.61 13.65
CA PRO A 31 7.42 -3.46 15.10
C PRO A 31 7.44 -1.98 15.53
N ILE A 32 6.91 -1.72 16.72
CA ILE A 32 6.94 -0.38 17.33
C ILE A 32 8.39 -0.01 17.59
N GLN A 33 8.81 1.12 17.03
CA GLN A 33 10.16 1.64 17.22
C GLN A 33 10.19 2.68 18.34
N TYR A 34 9.22 3.61 18.32
CA TYR A 34 9.12 4.67 19.31
C TYR A 34 7.67 4.92 19.70
N VAL A 35 7.47 5.35 20.94
CA VAL A 35 6.21 5.90 21.41
C VAL A 35 6.51 7.29 21.97
N THR A 36 5.90 8.30 21.38
CA THR A 36 6.02 9.69 21.82
C THR A 36 4.74 10.08 22.52
N VAL A 37 4.82 10.42 23.81
CA VAL A 37 3.65 10.81 24.61
C VAL A 37 3.62 12.33 24.74
N TYR A 38 2.48 12.91 24.41
CA TYR A 38 2.13 14.31 24.59
C TYR A 38 1.08 14.43 25.71
N ASN A 39 0.72 15.66 26.07
CA ASN A 39 -0.26 15.89 27.14
C ASN A 39 -1.68 15.38 26.80
N ASP A 40 -2.01 15.29 25.50
CA ASP A 40 -3.34 14.97 24.98
C ASP A 40 -3.40 13.67 24.16
N ARG A 41 -2.25 13.12 23.76
CA ARG A 41 -2.18 11.92 22.92
C ARG A 41 -0.86 11.17 23.04
N ALA A 42 -0.82 9.95 22.54
CA ALA A 42 0.41 9.22 22.26
C ALA A 42 0.51 8.91 20.76
N GLU A 43 1.69 9.12 20.19
CA GLU A 43 2.01 8.77 18.80
C GLU A 43 2.91 7.54 18.80
N VAL A 44 2.51 6.51 18.07
CA VAL A 44 3.29 5.28 17.88
C VAL A 44 3.96 5.34 16.52
N THR A 45 5.29 5.28 16.49
CA THR A 45 6.08 5.27 15.25
C THR A 45 6.59 3.87 14.97
N ARG A 46 6.26 3.36 13.78
CA ARG A 46 6.74 2.08 13.24
C ARG A 46 7.58 2.37 11.99
N ILE A 47 8.68 1.65 11.81
CA ILE A 47 9.54 1.80 10.62
C ILE A 47 9.31 0.60 9.71
N LEU A 48 8.85 0.86 8.48
CA LEU A 48 8.78 -0.14 7.43
C LEU A 48 10.09 -0.16 6.65
N ARG A 49 10.71 -1.34 6.55
CA ARG A 49 11.90 -1.56 5.73
C ARG A 49 11.58 -2.61 4.68
N HIS A 50 11.77 -2.26 3.41
CA HIS A 50 11.62 -3.18 2.30
C HIS A 50 12.66 -2.90 1.24
N HIS A 51 13.11 -3.95 0.57
CA HIS A 51 14.00 -3.89 -0.59
C HIS A 51 13.19 -4.28 -1.82
N PHE A 52 13.22 -3.44 -2.85
CA PHE A 52 12.61 -3.74 -4.14
C PHE A 52 13.71 -4.25 -5.07
N ASP A 53 13.51 -5.43 -5.65
CA ASP A 53 14.50 -6.05 -6.55
C ASP A 53 14.64 -5.30 -7.88
N VAL A 54 13.60 -4.56 -8.28
CA VAL A 54 13.52 -3.85 -9.56
C VAL A 54 13.01 -2.43 -9.35
N GLU A 55 13.50 -1.49 -10.16
CA GLU A 55 12.95 -0.14 -10.20
C GLU A 55 11.53 -0.13 -10.79
N GLY A 56 10.63 0.63 -10.18
CA GLY A 56 9.26 0.75 -10.67
C GLY A 56 8.31 1.33 -9.64
N THR A 57 7.04 1.36 -10.01
CA THR A 57 5.94 1.75 -9.12
C THR A 57 5.39 0.51 -8.44
N TYR A 58 5.18 0.61 -7.13
CA TYR A 58 4.65 -0.46 -6.30
C TYR A 58 3.50 0.07 -5.44
N ASP A 59 2.50 -0.77 -5.22
CA ASP A 59 1.47 -0.52 -4.22
C ASP A 59 1.90 -1.19 -2.91
N LEU A 60 2.09 -0.40 -1.86
CA LEU A 60 2.31 -0.92 -0.52
C LEU A 60 0.98 -0.91 0.25
N VAL A 61 0.55 -2.09 0.70
CA VAL A 61 -0.67 -2.24 1.49
C VAL A 61 -0.31 -2.64 2.90
N LEU A 62 -0.63 -1.75 3.85
CA LEU A 62 -0.47 -1.99 5.28
C LEU A 62 -1.82 -2.45 5.85
N GLY A 63 -1.83 -3.61 6.49
CA GLY A 63 -3.00 -4.18 7.17
C GLY A 63 -2.68 -4.54 8.62
N GLY A 64 -3.68 -5.04 9.35
CA GLY A 64 -3.53 -5.43 10.75
C GLY A 64 -3.68 -4.27 11.74
N PHE A 65 -4.30 -3.16 11.33
CA PHE A 65 -4.59 -2.07 12.27
C PHE A 65 -5.87 -2.35 13.08
N SER A 66 -5.95 -1.77 14.28
CA SER A 66 -7.16 -1.79 15.09
C SER A 66 -8.34 -1.17 14.36
N THR A 67 -9.56 -1.69 14.59
CA THR A 67 -10.80 -1.16 13.98
C THR A 67 -11.18 0.25 14.47
N PHE A 68 -10.51 0.77 15.49
CA PHE A 68 -10.74 2.12 16.01
C PHE A 68 -9.92 3.22 15.33
N VAL A 69 -8.98 2.85 14.45
CA VAL A 69 -8.18 3.83 13.70
C VAL A 69 -9.00 4.38 12.53
N ASP A 70 -8.80 5.65 12.23
CA ASP A 70 -9.35 6.32 11.06
C ASP A 70 -8.22 6.89 10.18
N GLU A 71 -8.58 7.49 9.05
CA GLU A 71 -7.63 8.15 8.16
C GLU A 71 -6.77 9.21 8.87
N LYS A 72 -7.33 9.90 9.88
CA LYS A 72 -6.65 10.95 10.64
C LYS A 72 -5.68 10.40 11.70
N SER A 73 -5.80 9.12 12.02
CA SER A 73 -4.92 8.41 12.95
C SER A 73 -3.55 8.09 12.34
N PHE A 74 -3.42 8.16 11.02
CA PHE A 74 -2.20 7.83 10.31
C PHE A 74 -1.41 9.05 9.87
N ARG A 75 -0.10 8.97 10.06
CA ARG A 75 0.86 9.89 9.45
C ARG A 75 1.91 9.06 8.75
N VAL A 76 1.91 9.12 7.43
CA VAL A 76 2.93 8.45 6.61
C VAL A 76 4.02 9.46 6.30
N SER A 77 5.26 9.11 6.64
CA SER A 77 6.43 9.93 6.35
C SER A 77 7.59 9.03 5.96
N GLY A 78 8.50 9.56 5.15
CA GLY A 78 9.57 8.80 4.50
C GLY A 78 9.59 9.09 3.00
N GLY A 79 10.33 8.27 2.24
CA GLY A 79 10.42 8.45 0.78
C GLY A 79 11.13 9.74 0.34
N THR A 80 11.99 10.31 1.19
CA THR A 80 12.78 11.48 0.86
C THR A 80 14.19 11.05 0.44
N GLY A 81 14.38 10.79 -0.85
CA GLY A 81 15.71 10.50 -1.39
C GLY A 81 15.70 9.88 -2.79
N LYS A 82 16.88 9.45 -3.24
CA LYS A 82 17.04 8.79 -4.56
C LYS A 82 16.43 7.38 -4.64
N ALA A 83 16.12 6.76 -3.49
CA ALA A 83 15.77 5.34 -3.42
C ALA A 83 14.27 5.03 -3.57
N CYS A 84 13.39 5.94 -3.16
CA CYS A 84 11.93 5.74 -3.24
C CYS A 84 11.22 7.08 -3.02
N THR A 85 10.15 7.32 -3.78
CA THR A 85 9.27 8.49 -3.64
C THR A 85 7.85 7.99 -3.37
N ILE A 86 7.20 8.54 -2.35
CA ILE A 86 5.79 8.27 -2.08
C ILE A 86 4.96 9.09 -3.08
N LEU A 87 4.22 8.42 -3.95
CA LEU A 87 3.38 9.07 -4.96
C LEU A 87 2.00 9.41 -4.43
N GLU A 88 1.39 8.47 -3.71
CA GLU A 88 0.03 8.60 -3.17
C GLU A 88 -0.10 7.81 -1.86
N VAL A 89 -0.98 8.27 -0.97
CA VAL A 89 -1.41 7.55 0.23
C VAL A 89 -2.93 7.53 0.24
N SER A 90 -3.51 6.34 0.36
CA SER A 90 -4.95 6.14 0.46
C SER A 90 -5.29 5.26 1.67
N TYR A 91 -6.47 5.48 2.23
CA TYR A 91 -7.02 4.72 3.34
C TYR A 91 -8.25 3.95 2.89
N GLN A 92 -8.34 2.67 3.29
CA GLN A 92 -9.50 1.82 2.99
C GLN A 92 -9.81 0.91 4.18
N ILE A 93 -11.07 0.89 4.60
CA ILE A 93 -11.60 -0.11 5.53
C ILE A 93 -12.09 -1.30 4.72
N ARG A 94 -11.64 -2.50 5.07
CA ARG A 94 -12.14 -3.76 4.50
C ARG A 94 -12.79 -4.56 5.62
N HIS A 95 -14.04 -4.95 5.40
CA HIS A 95 -14.71 -5.93 6.24
C HIS A 95 -14.44 -7.31 5.63
N GLU A 96 -13.64 -8.12 6.30
CA GLU A 96 -13.52 -9.53 5.94
C GLU A 96 -14.69 -10.26 6.60
N ASP A 97 -15.54 -10.90 5.80
CA ASP A 97 -16.55 -11.82 6.30
C ASP A 97 -15.83 -13.01 6.92
N VAL A 98 -15.68 -12.99 8.24
CA VAL A 98 -15.21 -14.15 8.99
C VAL A 98 -16.30 -15.21 8.83
N ALA A 99 -16.09 -16.14 7.91
CA ALA A 99 -16.96 -17.30 7.76
C ALA A 99 -17.10 -17.98 9.14
N PRO A 100 -18.33 -18.26 9.62
CA PRO A 100 -18.50 -18.89 10.92
C PRO A 100 -17.78 -20.23 10.89
N SER A 101 -16.74 -20.37 11.72
CA SER A 101 -16.01 -21.63 11.83
C SER A 101 -16.99 -22.72 12.25
N SER A 102 -17.27 -23.66 11.36
CA SER A 102 -18.14 -24.80 11.59
C SER A 102 -17.48 -25.82 12.51
N TYR A 103 -17.28 -25.45 13.77
CA TYR A 103 -16.92 -26.38 14.86
C TYR A 103 -18.14 -26.62 15.74
N TRP A 104 -19.14 -27.30 15.19
CA TRP A 104 -20.12 -28.03 15.97
C TRP A 104 -20.18 -29.44 15.40
N THR A 105 -19.28 -30.31 15.86
CA THR A 105 -19.51 -31.75 15.78
C THR A 105 -20.35 -32.10 17.01
N ALA A 106 -21.61 -32.48 16.75
CA ALA A 106 -22.52 -32.97 17.76
C ALA A 106 -21.92 -34.18 18.50
N LEU A 107 -22.06 -34.18 19.82
CA LEU A 107 -22.03 -35.38 20.65
C LEU A 107 -23.47 -35.81 20.94
#